data_AF-A0A9Y4KA98-F1
#
_entry.id   AF-A0A9Y4KA98-F1
#
_cell.length_a   1.000
_cell.length_b   1.000
_cell.length_c   1.000
_cell.angle_alpha   90.00
_cell.angle_beta   90.00
_cell.angle_gamma   90.00
#
_symmetry.space_group_name_H-M   'P 1'
#
loop_
_entity.id
_entity.type
_entity.pdbx_description
1 polymer ?
#
loop_
_entity_poly.entity_id
_entity_poly.type
_entity_poly.pdbx_seq_one_letter_code
_entity_poly.pdbx_strand_id
1 'polypeptide(L)'
;MDFSGTWKVYSEENLEEFLKVIGAPEMMVKMRKEVKPVIVIEQNGNDFTYTMKTPVCTKVHSFTLGKETEMAALDGRKFKCTVREENGKLISETDKFTSVREIQGDDMVEVSSFISIKTCWIDERELLSFGNHHCGFCNLHQQKQASLISSQKLVESYQTSWP
;
A
#
# COMPACT_ATOMS: atom_id res chain seq x y z
N MET A 1 14.93 3.12 0.05
CA MET A 1 14.57 1.81 -0.54
C MET A 1 14.06 2.02 -1.96
N ASP A 2 14.18 1.05 -2.89
CA ASP A 2 13.60 1.16 -4.24
C ASP A 2 12.23 0.48 -4.28
N PHE A 3 11.18 1.25 -4.57
CA PHE A 3 9.80 0.76 -4.68
C PHE A 3 9.36 0.55 -6.14
N SER A 4 10.24 0.84 -7.11
CA SER A 4 9.91 0.80 -8.53
C SER A 4 9.56 -0.62 -8.97
N GLY A 5 8.40 -0.79 -9.59
CA GLY A 5 7.94 -2.11 -10.03
C GLY A 5 6.48 -2.16 -10.40
N THR A 6 6.03 -3.33 -10.86
CA THR A 6 4.63 -3.61 -11.12
C THR A 6 4.13 -4.62 -10.10
N TRP A 7 3.33 -4.14 -9.15
CA TRP A 7 2.87 -4.86 -7.98
C TRP A 7 1.44 -5.34 -8.18
N LYS A 8 1.19 -6.64 -7.98
CA LYS A 8 -0.15 -7.23 -7.99
C LYS A 8 -0.57 -7.59 -6.59
N VAL A 9 -1.75 -7.13 -6.15
CA VAL A 9 -2.32 -7.63 -4.88
C VAL A 9 -2.56 -9.12 -5.00
N TYR A 10 -2.10 -9.89 -4.01
CA TYR A 10 -2.50 -11.28 -3.86
C TYR A 10 -3.25 -11.54 -2.55
N SER A 11 -3.09 -10.69 -1.53
CA SER A 11 -3.81 -10.82 -0.25
C SER A 11 -4.25 -9.47 0.30
N GLU A 12 -5.47 -9.42 0.84
CA GLU A 12 -6.07 -8.25 1.50
C GLU A 12 -6.87 -8.72 2.72
N GLU A 13 -6.48 -8.26 3.91
CA GLU A 13 -7.18 -8.54 5.18
C GLU A 13 -7.99 -7.29 5.57
N ASN A 14 -9.23 -7.45 6.05
CA ASN A 14 -10.10 -6.35 6.53
C ASN A 14 -10.45 -5.23 5.53
N LEU A 15 -10.31 -5.48 4.22
CA LEU A 15 -10.56 -4.51 3.15
C LEU A 15 -11.95 -3.87 3.21
N GLU A 16 -13.01 -4.68 3.35
CA GLU A 16 -14.38 -4.16 3.35
C GLU A 16 -14.65 -3.21 4.51
N GLU A 17 -14.19 -3.58 5.71
CA GLU A 17 -14.41 -2.80 6.92
C GLU A 17 -13.63 -1.47 6.84
N PHE A 18 -12.38 -1.53 6.38
CA PHE A 18 -11.58 -0.34 6.11
C PHE A 18 -12.26 0.60 5.11
N LEU A 19 -12.72 0.09 3.96
CA LEU A 19 -13.40 0.88 2.94
C LEU A 19 -14.68 1.55 3.47
N LYS A 20 -15.44 0.87 4.33
CA LYS A 20 -16.62 1.44 4.98
C LYS A 20 -16.25 2.58 5.92
N VAL A 21 -15.21 2.40 6.75
CA VAL A 21 -14.76 3.44 7.71
C VAL A 21 -14.29 4.70 7.01
N ILE A 22 -13.55 4.59 5.91
CA ILE A 22 -13.10 5.79 5.15
C ILE A 22 -14.22 6.44 4.31
N GLY A 23 -15.43 5.86 4.34
CA GLY A 23 -16.62 6.36 3.66
C GLY A 23 -16.64 6.07 2.15
N ALA A 24 -16.01 4.98 1.71
CA ALA A 24 -16.04 4.57 0.32
C ALA A 24 -17.48 4.17 -0.11
N PRO A 25 -17.92 4.52 -1.33
CA PRO A 25 -19.23 4.11 -1.84
C PRO A 25 -19.41 2.58 -1.87
N GLU A 26 -20.63 2.07 -1.68
CA GLU A 26 -20.87 0.61 -1.69
C GLU A 26 -20.44 -0.07 -3.00
N MET A 27 -20.59 0.62 -4.13
CA MET A 27 -20.12 0.13 -5.44
C MET A 27 -18.61 -0.12 -5.45
N MET A 28 -17.84 0.78 -4.80
CA MET A 28 -16.39 0.66 -4.67
C MET A 28 -15.99 -0.52 -3.76
N VAL A 29 -16.74 -0.72 -2.68
CA VAL A 29 -16.55 -1.88 -1.78
C VAL A 29 -16.77 -3.19 -2.53
N LYS A 30 -17.86 -3.30 -3.31
CA LYS A 30 -18.15 -4.51 -4.12
C LYS A 30 -17.07 -4.74 -5.17
N MET A 31 -16.69 -3.69 -5.91
CA MET A 31 -15.64 -3.78 -6.93
C MET A 31 -14.32 -4.28 -6.33
N ARG A 32 -13.86 -3.74 -5.20
CA ARG A 32 -12.59 -4.12 -4.58
C ARG A 32 -12.57 -5.53 -3.97
N LYS A 33 -13.73 -6.12 -3.68
CA LYS A 33 -13.82 -7.54 -3.27
C LYS A 33 -13.54 -8.50 -4.42
N GLU A 34 -13.99 -8.16 -5.62
CA GLU A 34 -13.89 -9.01 -6.80
C GLU A 34 -12.62 -8.71 -7.62
N VAL A 35 -12.14 -7.46 -7.53
CA VAL A 35 -11.06 -6.94 -8.35
C VAL A 35 -9.87 -6.52 -7.49
N LYS A 36 -8.75 -7.19 -7.72
CA LYS A 36 -7.44 -6.83 -7.18
C LYS A 36 -6.74 -5.85 -8.12
N PRO A 37 -6.35 -4.65 -7.65
CA PRO A 37 -5.65 -3.69 -8.50
C PRO A 37 -4.22 -4.15 -8.82
N VAL A 38 -3.74 -3.72 -9.97
CA VAL A 38 -2.31 -3.74 -10.31
C VAL A 38 -1.76 -2.33 -10.11
N ILE A 39 -0.67 -2.21 -9.38
CA ILE A 39 -0.02 -0.93 -9.08
C ILE A 39 1.32 -0.88 -9.80
N VAL A 40 1.56 0.18 -10.56
CA VAL A 40 2.89 0.47 -11.11
C VAL A 40 3.45 1.65 -10.33
N ILE A 41 4.62 1.48 -9.75
CA ILE A 41 5.36 2.52 -9.07
C ILE A 41 6.60 2.84 -9.91
N GLU A 42 6.77 4.11 -10.23
CA GLU A 42 7.98 4.64 -10.87
C GLU A 42 8.60 5.66 -9.91
N GLN A 43 9.81 5.39 -9.44
CA GLN A 43 10.54 6.24 -8.52
C GLN A 43 11.70 6.93 -9.24
N ASN A 44 11.72 8.26 -9.21
CA ASN A 44 12.81 9.08 -9.71
C ASN A 44 13.32 10.00 -8.59
N GLY A 45 14.25 9.49 -7.78
CA GLY A 45 14.71 10.17 -6.56
C GLY A 45 13.55 10.34 -5.58
N ASN A 46 13.13 11.60 -5.38
CA ASN A 46 12.02 11.96 -4.48
C ASN A 46 10.68 12.09 -5.20
N ASP A 47 10.66 12.03 -6.53
CA ASP A 47 9.45 12.12 -7.33
C ASP A 47 8.94 10.72 -7.65
N PHE A 48 7.66 10.49 -7.39
CA PHE A 48 7.00 9.21 -7.58
C PHE A 48 5.82 9.36 -8.51
N THR A 49 5.66 8.40 -9.42
CA THR A 49 4.44 8.18 -10.17
C THR A 49 3.81 6.85 -9.74
N TYR A 50 2.59 6.94 -9.23
CA TYR A 50 1.79 5.83 -8.74
C TYR A 50 0.61 5.61 -9.69
N THR A 51 0.63 4.51 -10.41
CA THR A 51 -0.42 4.14 -11.36
C THR A 51 -1.22 2.95 -10.85
N MET A 52 -2.49 3.15 -10.54
CA MET A 52 -3.42 2.09 -10.18
C MET A 52 -4.24 1.67 -11.40
N LYS A 53 -4.14 0.39 -11.77
CA LYS A 53 -4.88 -0.23 -12.87
C LYS A 53 -5.90 -1.22 -12.32
N THR A 54 -7.14 -1.09 -12.78
CA THR A 54 -8.23 -2.04 -12.58
C THR A 54 -8.90 -2.30 -13.93
N PRO A 55 -9.68 -3.39 -14.11
CA PRO A 55 -10.43 -3.62 -15.35
C PRO A 55 -11.41 -2.48 -15.68
N VAL A 56 -11.86 -1.73 -14.67
CA VAL A 56 -12.82 -0.64 -14.81
C VAL A 56 -12.14 0.69 -15.16
N CYS A 57 -11.01 0.99 -14.52
CA CYS A 57 -10.33 2.27 -14.69
C CYS A 57 -8.83 2.20 -14.37
N THR A 58 -8.09 3.14 -14.97
CA THR A 58 -6.70 3.41 -14.62
C THR A 58 -6.58 4.83 -14.05
N LYS A 59 -5.88 4.98 -12.93
CA LYS A 59 -5.58 6.26 -12.30
C LYS A 59 -4.08 6.43 -12.11
N VAL A 60 -3.60 7.63 -12.40
CA VAL A 60 -2.20 8.01 -12.24
C VAL A 60 -2.14 9.16 -11.24
N HIS A 61 -1.28 9.03 -10.22
CA HIS A 61 -1.01 10.04 -9.23
C HIS A 61 0.50 10.27 -9.20
N SER A 62 0.93 11.52 -9.36
CA SER A 62 2.34 11.89 -9.17
C SER A 62 2.49 12.74 -7.92
N PHE A 63 3.51 12.46 -7.12
CA PHE A 63 3.78 13.18 -5.88
C PHE A 63 5.29 13.27 -5.64
N THR A 64 5.70 14.27 -4.87
CA THR A 64 7.08 14.39 -4.38
C THR A 64 7.09 14.11 -2.89
N LEU A 65 8.07 13.33 -2.41
CA LEU A 65 8.22 13.06 -0.98
C LEU A 65 8.33 14.36 -0.17
N GLY A 66 7.63 14.40 0.97
CA GLY A 66 7.59 15.54 1.89
C GLY A 66 6.71 16.71 1.43
N LYS A 67 6.06 16.64 0.26
CA LYS A 67 5.14 17.67 -0.22
C LYS A 67 3.69 17.18 -0.17
N GLU A 68 2.83 18.01 0.41
CA GLU A 68 1.38 17.79 0.36
C GLU A 68 0.91 17.84 -1.10
N THR A 69 0.17 16.82 -1.52
CA THR A 69 -0.38 16.71 -2.87
C THR A 69 -1.89 16.45 -2.80
N GLU A 70 -2.66 17.12 -3.66
CA GLU A 70 -4.08 16.81 -3.82
C GLU A 70 -4.26 15.56 -4.70
N MET A 71 -4.89 14.53 -4.16
CA MET A 71 -5.20 13.28 -4.86
C MET A 71 -6.71 13.13 -5.03
N ALA A 72 -7.14 12.39 -6.05
CA ALA A 72 -8.55 12.15 -6.34
C ALA A 72 -8.89 10.66 -6.24
N ALA A 73 -9.73 10.30 -5.26
CA ALA A 73 -10.25 8.95 -5.07
C ALA A 73 -11.09 8.51 -6.29
N LEU A 74 -11.30 7.20 -6.47
CA LEU A 74 -12.05 6.65 -7.62
C LEU A 74 -13.45 7.25 -7.78
N ASP A 75 -14.08 7.68 -6.70
CA ASP A 75 -15.39 8.34 -6.67
C ASP A 75 -15.35 9.85 -7.02
N GLY A 76 -14.18 10.39 -7.35
CA GLY A 76 -13.98 11.81 -7.71
C GLY A 76 -13.74 12.72 -6.51
N ARG A 77 -13.83 12.22 -5.27
CA ARG A 77 -13.52 13.03 -4.08
C ARG A 77 -12.03 13.34 -4.02
N LYS A 78 -11.73 14.60 -3.77
CA LYS A 78 -10.36 15.08 -3.58
C LYS A 78 -9.98 14.99 -2.11
N PHE A 79 -8.76 14.58 -1.84
CA PHE A 79 -8.18 14.53 -0.51
C PHE A 79 -6.71 14.93 -0.58
N LYS A 80 -6.18 15.42 0.53
CA LYS A 80 -4.77 15.77 0.64
C LYS A 80 -4.00 14.58 1.17
N CYS A 81 -2.83 14.35 0.60
CA CYS A 81 -1.94 13.28 1.00
C CYS A 81 -0.51 13.81 1.04
N THR A 82 0.20 13.52 2.13
CA THR A 82 1.64 13.75 2.23
C THR A 82 2.32 12.39 2.38
N VAL A 83 3.26 12.11 1.47
CA VAL A 83 4.05 10.87 1.51
C VAL A 83 5.47 11.20 1.94
N ARG A 84 6.01 10.44 2.88
CA ARG A 84 7.41 10.54 3.32
C ARG A 84 8.07 9.17 3.38
N GLU A 85 9.39 9.15 3.31
CA GLU A 85 10.18 7.94 3.59
C GLU A 85 10.78 8.06 4.99
N GLU A 86 10.59 7.04 5.83
CA GLU A 86 11.30 6.89 7.10
C GLU A 86 11.81 5.45 7.24
N ASN A 87 13.12 5.30 7.48
CA ASN A 87 13.76 3.99 7.73
C ASN A 87 13.44 2.93 6.65
N GLY A 88 13.39 3.33 5.38
CA GLY A 88 13.08 2.43 4.26
C GLY A 88 11.61 2.09 4.08
N LYS A 89 10.71 2.76 4.82
CA LYS A 89 9.24 2.62 4.70
C LYS A 89 8.64 3.88 4.12
N LEU A 90 7.66 3.72 3.24
CA LEU A 90 6.83 4.83 2.76
C LEU A 90 5.65 5.00 3.70
N ILE A 91 5.50 6.20 4.25
CA ILE A 91 4.39 6.58 5.11
C ILE A 91 3.55 7.60 4.35
N SER A 92 2.29 7.27 4.09
CA SER A 92 1.32 8.18 3.49
C SER A 92 0.32 8.61 4.55
N GLU A 93 0.19 9.91 4.74
CA GLU A 93 -0.75 10.52 5.68
C GLU A 93 -1.82 11.28 4.94
N THR A 94 -3.07 11.04 5.33
CA THR A 94 -4.26 11.77 4.90
C THR A 94 -5.04 12.24 6.12
N ASP A 95 -6.12 12.99 5.90
CA ASP A 95 -7.08 13.36 6.93
C ASP A 95 -7.87 12.16 7.49
N LYS A 96 -7.95 11.05 6.75
CA LYS A 96 -8.78 9.88 7.09
C LYS A 96 -8.00 8.68 7.58
N PHE A 97 -6.80 8.48 7.05
CA PHE A 97 -6.00 7.31 7.36
C PHE A 97 -4.50 7.59 7.19
N THR A 98 -3.72 6.77 7.88
CA THR A 98 -2.28 6.63 7.65
C THR A 98 -2.00 5.24 7.12
N SER A 99 -1.15 5.15 6.11
CA SER A 99 -0.68 3.88 5.53
C SER A 99 0.84 3.79 5.55
N VAL A 100 1.36 2.65 5.98
CA VAL A 100 2.80 2.34 5.97
C VAL A 100 3.05 1.22 4.97
N ARG A 101 3.96 1.44 4.04
CA ARG A 101 4.36 0.50 3.00
C ARG A 101 5.83 0.17 3.10
N GLU A 102 6.14 -1.12 3.01
CA GLU A 102 7.48 -1.66 3.17
C GLU A 102 7.71 -2.82 2.19
N ILE A 103 8.94 -2.96 1.69
CA ILE A 103 9.35 -4.12 0.91
C ILE A 103 9.94 -5.16 1.86
N GLN A 104 9.39 -6.38 1.84
CA GLN A 104 9.79 -7.53 2.65
C GLN A 104 10.22 -8.70 1.76
N GLY A 105 11.49 -8.69 1.32
CA GLY A 105 11.97 -9.61 0.29
C GLY A 105 11.33 -9.25 -1.05
N ASP A 106 10.63 -10.21 -1.66
CA ASP A 106 9.96 -10.02 -2.96
C ASP A 106 8.53 -9.47 -2.82
N ASP A 107 8.04 -9.38 -1.58
CA ASP A 107 6.69 -8.88 -1.30
C ASP A 107 6.74 -7.40 -0.93
N MET A 108 5.76 -6.64 -1.39
CA MET A 108 5.43 -5.36 -0.77
C MET A 108 4.29 -5.59 0.23
N VAL A 109 4.38 -4.97 1.40
CA VAL A 109 3.38 -5.04 2.45
C VAL A 109 2.93 -3.63 2.78
N GLU A 110 1.62 -3.43 2.81
CA GLU A 110 0.99 -2.17 3.19
C GLU A 110 0.04 -2.40 4.37
N VAL A 111 0.17 -1.57 5.40
CA VAL A 111 -0.69 -1.57 6.57
C VAL A 111 -1.34 -0.19 6.71
N SER A 112 -2.68 -0.11 6.73
CA SER A 112 -3.39 1.17 6.94
C SER A 112 -4.37 1.13 8.13
N SER A 113 -4.66 2.31 8.69
CA SER A 113 -5.30 2.50 10.00
C SER A 113 -6.77 2.06 10.17
N PHE A 114 -7.21 2.08 11.44
CA PHE A 114 -8.54 1.83 12.05
C PHE A 114 -8.90 0.36 12.30
N ILE A 115 -8.73 -0.52 11.31
CA ILE A 115 -8.97 -1.98 11.45
C ILE A 115 -7.72 -2.79 11.02
N SER A 116 -6.59 -2.11 10.73
CA SER A 116 -5.42 -2.71 10.08
C SER A 116 -5.84 -3.44 8.80
N ILE A 117 -6.03 -2.69 7.70
CA ILE A 117 -5.99 -3.34 6.38
C ILE A 117 -4.55 -3.74 6.14
N LYS A 118 -4.32 -5.03 5.88
CA LYS A 118 -3.03 -5.54 5.45
C LYS A 118 -3.16 -5.99 4.00
N THR A 119 -2.38 -5.36 3.13
CA THR A 119 -2.33 -5.69 1.70
C THR A 119 -0.94 -6.18 1.35
N CYS A 120 -0.86 -7.36 0.75
CA CYS A 120 0.39 -7.92 0.25
C CYS A 120 0.39 -7.97 -1.27
N TRP A 121 1.53 -7.60 -1.84
CA TRP A 121 1.75 -7.50 -3.28
C TRP A 121 2.97 -8.28 -3.70
N ILE A 122 2.95 -8.80 -4.93
CA ILE A 122 4.07 -9.47 -5.58
C ILE A 122 4.49 -8.70 -6.84
N ASP A 123 5.80 -8.58 -7.11
CA ASP A 123 6.31 -7.97 -8.35
C ASP A 123 6.03 -8.91 -9.55
N GLU A 124 5.38 -8.39 -10.59
CA GLU A 124 5.05 -9.11 -11.82
C GLU A 124 6.29 -9.54 -12.61
N ARG A 125 7.42 -8.83 -12.50
CA ARG A 125 8.67 -9.23 -13.16
C ARG A 125 9.13 -10.63 -12.76
N GLU A 126 8.77 -11.07 -11.56
CA GLU A 126 9.18 -12.36 -11.00
C GLU A 126 8.17 -13.50 -11.22
N LEU A 127 6.99 -13.22 -11.80
CA LEU A 127 6.06 -14.31 -12.18
C LEU A 127 6.62 -15.19 -13.31
N LEU A 128 7.66 -14.74 -14.01
CA LEU A 128 8.34 -15.48 -15.06
C LEU A 128 9.56 -16.30 -14.54
N SER A 129 9.95 -16.14 -13.28
CA SER A 129 11.17 -16.76 -12.71
C SER A 129 10.91 -17.92 -11.73
N PHE A 130 9.65 -18.24 -11.40
CA PHE A 130 9.29 -19.40 -10.56
C PHE A 130 9.46 -20.74 -11.28
N GLY A 131 10.71 -21.08 -11.61
CA GLY A 131 11.20 -22.42 -11.84
C GLY A 131 12.17 -22.79 -10.72
N ASN A 132 11.68 -23.55 -9.73
CA ASN A 132 12.40 -24.22 -8.64
C ASN A 132 13.20 -23.31 -7.69
N HIS A 133 12.85 -23.28 -6.40
CA HIS A 133 13.76 -23.57 -5.29
C HIS A 133 13.00 -23.53 -3.95
N HIS A 134 13.00 -24.66 -3.24
CA HIS A 134 12.69 -24.75 -1.81
C HIS A 134 13.96 -24.47 -1.00
N CYS A 135 13.86 -23.68 0.08
CA CYS A 135 14.44 -23.90 1.42
C CYS A 135 14.68 -22.57 2.16
N GLY A 136 13.99 -22.36 3.29
CA GLY A 136 14.23 -21.21 4.19
C GLY A 136 13.03 -20.63 4.95
N PHE A 137 12.02 -21.44 5.30
CA PHE A 137 10.71 -20.91 5.72
C PHE A 137 10.60 -20.38 7.17
N CYS A 138 11.55 -20.65 8.07
CA CYS A 138 11.37 -20.32 9.50
C CYS A 138 11.87 -18.90 9.87
N ASN A 139 13.07 -18.50 9.45
CA ASN A 139 13.64 -17.18 9.77
C ASN A 139 12.97 -16.03 9.00
N LEU A 140 12.57 -16.29 7.75
CA LEU A 140 11.87 -15.31 6.92
C LEU A 140 10.49 -14.97 7.51
N HIS A 141 9.78 -15.98 8.03
CA HIS A 141 8.47 -15.78 8.66
C HIS A 141 8.57 -14.91 9.93
N GLN A 142 9.59 -15.11 10.75
CA GLN A 142 9.79 -14.32 11.97
C GLN A 142 10.19 -12.87 11.66
N GLN A 143 11.00 -12.64 10.63
CA GLN A 143 11.32 -11.28 10.15
C GLN A 143 10.10 -10.57 9.57
N LYS A 144 9.29 -11.27 8.75
CA LYS A 144 8.03 -10.73 8.22
C LYS A 144 7.05 -10.37 9.34
N GLN A 145 6.93 -11.21 10.39
CA GLN A 145 6.10 -10.91 11.57
C GLN A 145 6.61 -9.70 12.37
N ALA A 146 7.92 -9.60 12.64
CA ALA A 146 8.48 -8.48 13.36
C ALA A 146 8.32 -7.15 12.61
N SER A 147 8.51 -7.17 11.28
CA SER A 147 8.28 -6.02 10.41
C SER A 147 6.81 -5.60 10.38
N LEU A 148 5.87 -6.55 10.32
CA LEU A 148 4.43 -6.27 10.41
C LEU A 148 4.05 -5.58 11.72
N ILE A 149 4.54 -6.10 12.85
CA ILE A 149 4.31 -5.50 14.17
C ILE A 149 4.92 -4.08 14.22
N SER A 150 6.09 -3.86 13.61
CA SER A 150 6.70 -2.54 13.51
C SER A 150 5.85 -1.57 12.68
N SER A 151 5.32 -1.99 11.54
CA SER A 151 4.47 -1.15 10.70
C SER A 151 3.12 -0.85 11.37
N GLN A 152 2.53 -1.80 12.09
CA GLN A 152 1.33 -1.54 12.91
C GLN A 152 1.61 -0.51 14.01
N LYS A 153 2.70 -0.66 14.78
CA LYS A 153 3.10 0.31 15.80
C LYS A 153 3.38 1.70 15.23
N LEU A 154 3.97 1.78 14.04
CA LEU A 154 4.19 3.05 13.35
C LEU A 154 2.85 3.70 12.99
N VAL A 155 1.92 2.95 12.38
CA VAL A 155 0.56 3.44 12.10
C VAL A 155 -0.10 3.95 13.38
N GLU A 156 -0.07 3.19 14.48
CA GLU A 156 -0.61 3.59 15.78
C GLU A 156 0.04 4.86 16.35
N SER A 157 1.36 5.02 16.17
CA SER A 157 2.09 6.17 16.69
C SER A 157 1.65 7.49 16.03
N TYR A 158 1.40 7.50 14.72
CA TYR A 158 0.89 8.67 13.99
C TYR A 158 -0.59 8.97 14.29
N GLN A 159 -1.30 8.05 14.94
CA GLN A 159 -2.68 8.29 15.38
C GLN A 159 -2.75 9.05 16.71
N THR A 160 -1.79 8.83 17.62
CA THR A 160 -1.76 9.55 18.92
C THR A 160 -1.44 11.05 18.81
N SER A 161 -1.07 11.54 17.63
CA SER A 161 -0.84 12.96 17.34
C SER A 161 -2.07 13.73 16.86
N TRP A 162 -3.23 13.07 16.71
CA TRP A 162 -4.49 13.73 16.38
C TRP A 162 -5.22 14.14 17.68
N PRO A 163 -5.70 15.40 17.80
CA PRO A 163 -6.52 15.84 18.93
C PRO A 163 -7.91 15.21 18.96
#